data_AF-A0A2J5P670-F1
#
_entry.id   AF-A0A2J5P670-F1
#
_cell.length_a   1.000
_cell.length_b   1.000
_cell.length_c   1.000
_cell.angle_alpha   90.00
_cell.angle_beta   90.00
_cell.angle_gamma   90.00
#
_symmetry.space_group_name_H-M   'P 1'
#
loop_
_entity.id
_entity.type
_entity.pdbx_description
1 polymer ?
#
loop_
_entity_poly.entity_id
_entity_poly.type
_entity_poly.pdbx_seq_one_letter_code
_entity_poly.pdbx_strand_id
1 'polypeptide(L)'
;MLDRIKACFTESIQTQIAAAEALPDAISRAAMTLVQSLLNGNKILCCGNGTSAANAQHFAASMINRFETERPGLPAIALNT
;
A
#
# COMPACT_ATOMS: atom_id res chain seq x y z
N MET A 1 -17.95 21.36 -16.04
CA MET A 1 -17.55 19.93 -15.91
C MET A 1 -16.05 19.75 -16.09
N LEU A 2 -15.46 20.24 -17.20
CA LEU A 2 -14.02 20.20 -17.43
C LEU A 2 -13.20 20.87 -16.31
N ASP A 3 -13.65 22.03 -15.81
CA ASP A 3 -12.93 22.73 -14.72
C ASP A 3 -12.92 21.93 -13.42
N ARG A 4 -14.00 21.18 -13.14
CA ARG A 4 -14.07 20.31 -11.96
C ARG A 4 -13.13 19.11 -12.10
N ILE A 5 -13.01 18.55 -13.30
CA ILE A 5 -12.03 17.49 -13.57
C ILE A 5 -10.62 18.04 -13.34
N LYS A 6 -10.27 19.20 -13.92
CA LYS A 6 -8.97 19.84 -13.71
C LYS A 6 -8.70 20.09 -12.23
N ALA A 7 -9.68 20.60 -11.49
CA ALA A 7 -9.54 20.84 -10.06
C ALA A 7 -9.23 19.56 -9.27
N CYS A 8 -9.94 18.45 -9.53
CA CYS A 8 -9.67 17.16 -8.88
C CYS A 8 -8.26 16.63 -9.16
N PHE A 9 -7.76 16.77 -10.39
CA PHE A 9 -6.39 16.38 -10.72
C PHE A 9 -5.36 17.29 -10.02
N THR A 10 -5.59 18.61 -10.00
CA THR A 10 -4.71 19.55 -9.28
C THR A 10 -4.63 19.22 -7.79
N GLU A 11 -5.76 18.94 -7.15
CA GLU A 11 -5.82 18.56 -5.72
C GLU A 11 -5.05 17.26 -5.44
N SER A 12 -5.22 16.24 -6.30
CA SER A 12 -4.50 14.97 -6.19
C SER A 12 -2.98 15.18 -6.31
N ILE A 13 -2.53 15.97 -7.29
CA ILE A 13 -1.12 16.28 -7.51
C ILE A 13 -0.52 17.02 -6.30
N GLN A 14 -1.21 18.04 -5.80
CA GLN A 14 -0.76 18.79 -4.62
C GLN A 14 -0.63 17.88 -3.39
N THR A 15 -1.61 16.99 -3.19
CA THR A 15 -1.56 15.99 -2.11
C THR A 15 -0.35 15.05 -2.26
N GLN A 16 -0.07 14.59 -3.48
CA GLN A 16 1.09 13.74 -3.77
C GLN A 16 2.42 14.46 -3.53
N ILE A 17 2.54 15.73 -3.91
CA ILE A 17 3.74 16.55 -3.66
C ILE A 17 3.99 16.69 -2.16
N ALA A 18 2.97 17.09 -1.39
CA ALA A 18 3.10 17.25 0.05
C ALA A 18 3.45 15.91 0.75
N ALA A 19 2.82 14.81 0.30
CA ALA A 19 3.11 13.47 0.81
C ALA A 19 4.54 13.01 0.49
N ALA A 20 5.06 13.34 -0.70
CA ALA A 20 6.42 12.97 -1.12
C ALA A 20 7.50 13.63 -0.23
N GLU A 21 7.24 14.81 0.32
CA GLU A 21 8.15 15.46 1.27
C GLU A 21 8.00 14.89 2.69
N ALA A 22 6.78 14.61 3.13
CA ALA A 22 6.50 14.29 4.54
C ALA A 22 6.59 12.80 4.90
N LEU A 23 6.31 11.89 3.97
CA LEU A 23 6.14 10.46 4.25
C LEU A 23 7.34 9.53 4.01
N PRO A 24 8.45 9.89 3.32
CA PRO A 24 9.53 8.94 3.01
C PRO A 24 10.06 8.17 4.23
N ASP A 25 10.32 8.86 5.34
CA ASP A 25 10.86 8.23 6.55
C ASP A 25 9.88 7.26 7.19
N ALA A 26 8.59 7.60 7.20
CA ALA A 26 7.54 6.74 7.74
C ALA A 26 7.36 5.48 6.88
N ILE A 27 7.37 5.64 5.55
CA ILE A 27 7.28 4.54 4.59
C ILE A 27 8.49 3.61 4.74
N SER A 28 9.70 4.17 4.86
CA SER A 28 10.94 3.39 5.05
C SER A 28 10.89 2.55 6.33
N ARG A 29 10.48 3.14 7.46
CA ARG A 29 10.33 2.41 8.73
C ARG A 29 9.27 1.30 8.65
N ALA A 30 8.14 1.58 7.99
CA ALA A 30 7.10 0.58 7.77
C ALA A 30 7.63 -0.58 6.93
N ALA A 31 8.33 -0.30 5.82
CA ALA A 31 8.93 -1.32 4.97
C ALA A 31 9.93 -2.19 5.73
N MET A 32 10.82 -1.59 6.53
CA MET A 32 11.77 -2.34 7.38
C MET A 32 11.05 -3.26 8.38
N THR A 33 9.96 -2.79 8.97
CA THR A 33 9.14 -3.58 9.91
C THR A 33 8.51 -4.79 9.21
N LEU A 34 7.96 -4.59 8.01
CA LEU A 34 7.38 -5.67 7.21
C LEU A 34 8.43 -6.70 6.79
N VAL A 35 9.60 -6.24 6.31
CA VAL A 35 10.73 -7.10 5.94
C VAL A 35 11.18 -7.94 7.13
N GLN A 36 11.40 -7.33 8.29
CA GLN A 36 11.83 -8.05 9.48
C GLN A 36 10.81 -9.10 9.93
N SER A 37 9.52 -8.78 9.86
CA SER A 37 8.45 -9.73 10.17
C SER A 37 8.53 -10.97 9.27
N LEU A 38 8.67 -10.76 7.96
CA LEU A 38 8.75 -11.83 6.98
C LEU A 38 10.03 -12.67 7.11
N LEU A 39 11.18 -12.03 7.35
CA LEU A 39 12.45 -12.73 7.59
C LEU A 39 12.39 -13.62 8.84
N ASN A 40 11.62 -13.21 9.86
CA ASN A 40 11.38 -13.99 11.07
C ASN A 40 10.34 -15.11 10.88
N GLY A 41 9.87 -15.36 9.65
CA GLY A 41 8.86 -16.40 9.36
C GLY A 41 7.44 -16.04 9.78
N ASN A 42 7.18 -14.77 10.12
CA ASN A 42 5.83 -14.29 10.41
C ASN A 42 5.05 -13.95 9.13
N LYS A 43 3.82 -13.47 9.31
CA LYS A 43 2.89 -13.10 8.23
C LYS A 43 2.36 -11.68 8.43
N ILE A 44 1.88 -11.06 7.36
CA ILE A 44 1.28 -9.73 7.39
C ILE A 44 -0.25 -9.84 7.34
N LEU A 45 -0.94 -9.22 8.29
CA LEU A 45 -2.41 -9.13 8.28
C LEU A 45 -2.82 -7.71 7.89
N CYS A 46 -3.73 -7.60 6.91
CA CYS A 46 -4.19 -6.33 6.36
C CYS A 46 -5.69 -6.18 6.58
N CYS A 47 -6.15 -4.99 6.95
CA CYS A 47 -7.57 -4.69 7.11
C CYS A 47 -7.87 -3.21 6.79
N GLY A 48 -9.13 -2.90 6.57
CA GLY A 48 -9.61 -1.59 6.14
C GLY A 48 -11.12 -1.59 5.87
N ASN A 49 -11.73 -0.41 5.79
CA ASN A 49 -13.17 -0.26 5.55
C ASN A 49 -13.42 0.40 4.18
N GLY A 50 -14.49 0.00 3.49
CA GLY A 50 -14.85 0.57 2.18
C GLY A 50 -13.72 0.44 1.16
N THR A 51 -13.34 1.55 0.50
CA THR A 51 -12.23 1.56 -0.47
C THR A 51 -10.89 1.14 0.13
N SER A 52 -10.66 1.37 1.43
CA SER A 52 -9.44 0.88 2.10
C SER A 52 -9.41 -0.65 2.21
N ALA A 53 -10.55 -1.34 2.16
CA ALA A 53 -10.59 -2.79 2.10
C ALA A 53 -10.02 -3.31 0.77
N ALA A 54 -10.36 -2.66 -0.35
CA ALA A 54 -9.79 -2.99 -1.66
C ALA A 54 -8.26 -2.80 -1.67
N ASN A 55 -7.74 -1.76 -1.00
CA ASN A 55 -6.29 -1.56 -0.86
C ASN A 55 -5.62 -2.67 -0.01
N ALA A 56 -6.26 -3.10 1.08
CA ALA A 56 -5.77 -4.21 1.91
C ALA A 56 -5.70 -5.53 1.10
N GLN A 57 -6.72 -5.80 0.30
CA GLN A 57 -6.75 -6.95 -0.61
C GLN A 57 -5.69 -6.85 -1.70
N HIS A 58 -5.54 -5.66 -2.32
CA HIS A 58 -4.52 -5.43 -3.33
C HIS A 58 -3.12 -5.72 -2.79
N PHE A 59 -2.79 -5.18 -1.61
CA PHE A 59 -1.52 -5.45 -0.94
C PHE A 59 -1.32 -6.94 -0.65
N ALA A 60 -2.32 -7.62 -0.08
CA ALA A 60 -2.23 -9.05 0.21
C ALA A 60 -2.02 -9.87 -1.08
N ALA A 61 -2.72 -9.53 -2.17
CA ALA A 61 -2.57 -10.18 -3.47
C ALA A 61 -1.16 -10.01 -4.05
N SER A 62 -0.58 -8.79 -3.99
CA SER A 62 0.79 -8.52 -4.44
C SER A 62 1.85 -9.26 -3.62
N MET A 63 1.56 -9.54 -2.34
CA MET A 63 2.45 -10.32 -1.48
C MET A 63 2.39 -11.81 -1.79
N ILE A 64 1.19 -12.40 -1.78
CA ILE A 64 0.96 -13.85 -1.98
C ILE A 64 1.36 -14.28 -3.39
N ASN A 65 1.05 -13.47 -4.40
CA ASN A 65 1.47 -13.72 -5.76
C ASN A 65 2.85 -13.06 -5.99
N ARG A 66 2.86 -11.97 -6.76
CA ARG A 66 4.03 -11.16 -7.05
C ARG A 66 3.62 -9.71 -7.29
N PHE A 67 4.59 -8.81 -7.16
CA PHE A 67 4.44 -7.41 -7.54
C PHE A 67 5.13 -7.17 -8.89
N GLU A 68 6.42 -6.85 -8.88
CA GLU A 68 7.22 -6.65 -10.11
C GLU A 68 8.28 -7.74 -10.28
N THR A 69 9.03 -8.04 -9.22
CA THR A 69 10.08 -9.08 -9.24
C THR A 69 9.47 -10.47 -9.12
N GLU A 70 9.97 -11.42 -9.93
CA GLU A 70 9.62 -12.83 -9.81
C GLU A 70 10.22 -13.40 -8.52
N ARG A 71 9.36 -13.90 -7.62
CA ARG A 71 9.75 -14.52 -6.35
C ARG A 71 8.64 -15.45 -5.84
N PRO A 72 8.95 -16.34 -4.87
CA PRO A 72 7.91 -17.05 -4.14
C PRO A 72 6.94 -16.11 -3.44
N GLY A 73 5.71 -16.58 -3.22
CA GLY A 73 4.69 -15.86 -2.47
C GLY A 73 5.12 -15.54 -1.04
N LEU A 74 4.82 -14.32 -0.60
CA LEU A 74 5.03 -13.88 0.78
C LEU A 74 3.72 -14.00 1.57
N PRO A 75 3.77 -14.46 2.83
CA PRO A 75 2.57 -14.71 3.62
C PRO A 75 1.90 -13.38 4.02
N ALA A 76 0.78 -13.07 3.37
CA ALA A 76 -0.10 -11.97 3.73
C ALA A 76 -1.57 -12.39 3.66
N ILE A 77 -2.43 -11.80 4.49
CA ILE A 77 -3.87 -12.08 4.53
C ILE A 77 -4.63 -10.77 4.67
N ALA A 78 -5.61 -10.53 3.80
CA ALA A 78 -6.62 -9.49 4.02
C ALA A 78 -7.75 -10.06 4.89
N LEU A 79 -8.10 -9.37 5.98
CA LEU A 79 -9.11 -9.81 6.95
C LEU A 79 -10.54 -9.46 6.52
N ASN A 80 -10.67 -8.75 5.41
CA ASN A 80 -11.89 -8.20 4.85
C ASN A 80 -12.09 -8.72 3.42
N THR A 81 -13.34 -9.05 3.10
CA THR A 81 -13.79 -9.46 1.77
C THR A 81 -14.44 -8.31 1.02
#